data_AF-A0A2N2MAF1-F1
#
_entry.id   AF-A0A2N2MAF1-F1
#
_cell.length_a   1.000
_cell.length_b   1.000
_cell.length_c   1.000
_cell.angle_alpha   90.00
_cell.angle_beta   90.00
_cell.angle_gamma   90.00
#
_symmetry.space_group_name_H-M   'P 1'
#
loop_
_entity.id
_entity.type
_entity.pdbx_description
1 polymer ?
#
loop_
_entity_poly.entity_id
_entity_poly.type
_entity_poly.pdbx_seq_one_letter_code
_entity_poly.pdbx_strand_id
1 'polypeptide(L)'
;MQNEFISQYAHTWRVFTRLVNDFDDEAWLHTGRDATTPARLSFHILKSTKYYLGDLSDMKFRSGKSFEMNGQTAAEDELPSRNDILHGIDEYSRRTETWLSELDFMSANDGFPWAGKTKLALVIFLLRHSLYHLGELSCLLNESRNGNVEDNYVRALEGNL
;
A
#
# COMPACT_ATOMS: atom_id res chain seq x y z
N MET A 1 -15.72 -14.30 -8.98
CA MET A 1 -14.31 -14.38 -8.55
C MET A 1 -13.62 -13.04 -8.68
N GLN A 2 -13.63 -12.39 -9.85
CA GLN A 2 -13.02 -11.07 -10.06
C GLN A 2 -13.58 -9.98 -9.11
N ASN A 3 -14.90 -9.92 -8.95
CA ASN A 3 -15.56 -9.02 -7.98
C ASN A 3 -15.11 -9.25 -6.53
N GLU A 4 -14.79 -10.50 -6.16
CA GLU A 4 -14.28 -10.81 -4.81
C GLU A 4 -12.90 -10.21 -4.61
N PHE A 5 -12.00 -10.33 -5.59
CA PHE A 5 -10.69 -9.67 -5.52
C PHE A 5 -10.83 -8.15 -5.48
N ILE A 6 -11.68 -7.56 -6.33
CA ILE A 6 -11.94 -6.11 -6.28
C ILE A 6 -12.39 -5.68 -4.88
N SER A 7 -13.33 -6.41 -4.28
CA SER A 7 -13.81 -6.14 -2.91
C SER A 7 -12.69 -6.26 -1.86
N GLN A 8 -11.88 -7.32 -1.92
CA GLN A 8 -10.75 -7.54 -1.00
C GLN A 8 -9.68 -6.44 -1.12
N TYR A 9 -9.34 -6.02 -2.34
CA TYR A 9 -8.42 -4.91 -2.56
C TYR A 9 -9.01 -3.58 -2.09
N ALA A 10 -10.29 -3.30 -2.38
CA ALA A 10 -10.95 -2.09 -1.90
C ALA A 10 -10.94 -2.02 -0.37
N HIS A 11 -11.18 -3.12 0.33
CA HIS A 11 -11.03 -3.18 1.79
C HIS A 11 -9.60 -2.94 2.23
N THR A 12 -8.63 -3.60 1.59
CA THR A 12 -7.19 -3.41 1.86
C THR A 12 -6.77 -1.94 1.74
N TRP A 13 -7.23 -1.23 0.70
CA TRP A 13 -6.96 0.21 0.52
C TRP A 13 -7.59 1.09 1.61
N ARG A 14 -8.80 0.75 2.08
CA ARG A 14 -9.43 1.45 3.21
C ARG A 14 -8.67 1.24 4.52
N VAL A 15 -8.22 0.00 4.79
CA VAL A 15 -7.37 -0.30 5.95
C VAL A 15 -6.09 0.50 5.88
N PHE A 16 -5.44 0.54 4.70
CA PHE A 16 -4.21 1.31 4.51
C PHE A 16 -4.44 2.81 4.75
N THR A 17 -5.52 3.38 4.22
CA THR A 17 -5.90 4.78 4.44
C THR A 17 -6.05 5.10 5.93
N ARG A 18 -6.76 4.24 6.67
CA ARG A 18 -6.96 4.41 8.12
C ARG A 18 -5.64 4.35 8.89
N LEU A 19 -4.82 3.33 8.64
CA LEU A 19 -3.51 3.20 9.28
C LEU A 19 -2.64 4.45 9.07
N VAL A 20 -2.57 4.97 7.85
CA VAL A 20 -1.77 6.17 7.54
C VAL A 20 -2.31 7.42 8.24
N ASN A 21 -3.63 7.57 8.34
CA ASN A 21 -4.24 8.71 9.03
C ASN A 21 -3.98 8.72 10.55
N ASP A 22 -3.86 7.53 11.15
CA ASP A 22 -3.79 7.40 12.60
C ASP A 22 -2.39 7.60 13.19
N PHE A 23 -1.32 7.61 12.39
CA PHE A 23 -0.01 8.07 12.86
C PHE A 23 -0.03 9.57 13.09
N ASP A 24 0.66 10.09 14.11
CA ASP A 24 0.99 11.53 14.16
C ASP A 24 2.29 11.84 13.37
N ASP A 25 2.68 13.11 13.28
CA ASP A 25 3.83 13.53 12.48
C ASP A 25 5.17 13.02 13.01
N GLU A 26 5.31 12.85 14.32
CA GLU A 26 6.53 12.29 14.93
C GLU A 26 6.60 10.80 14.61
N ALA A 27 5.53 10.07 14.92
CA ALA A 27 5.49 8.64 14.78
C ALA A 27 5.66 8.21 13.31
N TRP A 28 5.12 9.00 12.38
CA TRP A 28 5.22 8.79 10.95
C TRP A 28 6.65 8.60 10.44
N LEU A 29 7.59 9.36 11.01
CA LEU A 29 8.99 9.35 10.59
C LEU A 29 9.87 8.51 11.52
N HIS A 30 9.53 8.43 12.82
CA HIS A 30 10.47 7.96 13.83
C HIS A 30 10.06 6.68 14.55
N THR A 31 8.80 6.24 14.48
CA THR A 31 8.43 4.93 15.04
C THR A 31 9.05 3.80 14.22
N GLY A 32 9.59 2.78 14.90
CA GLY A 32 10.30 1.66 14.27
C GLY A 32 11.81 1.88 14.20
N ARG A 33 12.46 1.28 13.19
CA ARG A 33 13.93 1.32 13.05
C ARG A 33 14.37 1.33 11.58
N ASP A 34 15.37 2.15 11.28
CA ASP A 34 16.06 2.23 9.99
C ASP A 34 15.11 2.27 8.79
N ALA A 35 15.03 1.16 8.05
CA ALA A 35 14.21 1.02 6.83
C ALA A 35 12.72 0.79 7.13
N THR A 36 12.36 0.55 8.38
CA THR A 36 11.03 0.12 8.82
C THR A 36 10.37 1.24 9.64
N THR A 37 10.12 2.38 9.00
CA THR A 37 9.29 3.47 9.53
C THR A 37 7.97 3.55 8.76
N PRO A 38 6.90 4.15 9.33
CA PRO A 38 5.61 4.25 8.65
C PRO A 38 5.70 4.91 7.28
N ALA A 39 6.47 5.98 7.14
CA ALA A 39 6.71 6.65 5.86
C ALA A 39 7.34 5.73 4.81
N ARG A 40 8.39 4.98 5.18
CA ARG A 40 9.10 4.08 4.27
C ARG A 40 8.25 2.88 3.87
N LEU A 41 7.58 2.24 4.84
CA LEU A 41 6.69 1.11 4.55
C LEU A 41 5.50 1.52 3.69
N SER A 42 4.87 2.65 4.00
CA SER A 42 3.74 3.14 3.21
C SER A 42 4.16 3.45 1.78
N PHE A 43 5.32 4.08 1.60
CA PHE A 43 5.87 4.31 0.28
C PHE A 43 6.20 3.00 -0.45
N HIS A 44 6.77 2.02 0.26
CA HIS A 44 7.07 0.70 -0.29
C HIS A 44 5.82 -0.02 -0.79
N ILE A 45 4.70 0.05 -0.07
CA ILE A 45 3.42 -0.55 -0.51
C ILE A 45 2.96 0.08 -1.83
N LEU A 46 2.97 1.41 -1.95
CA LEU A 46 2.58 2.10 -3.18
C LEU A 46 3.54 1.78 -4.34
N LYS A 47 4.84 1.76 -4.09
CA LYS A 47 5.86 1.46 -5.11
C LYS A 47 5.76 0.01 -5.61
N SER A 48 5.58 -0.94 -4.69
CA SER A 48 5.33 -2.34 -5.02
C SER A 48 4.05 -2.51 -5.83
N THR A 49 2.99 -1.80 -5.45
CA THR A 49 1.73 -1.77 -6.21
C THR A 49 1.98 -1.31 -7.65
N LYS A 50 2.54 -0.11 -7.85
CA LYS A 50 2.91 0.41 -9.18
C LYS A 50 3.67 -0.61 -10.02
N TYR A 51 4.68 -1.22 -9.42
CA TYR A 51 5.55 -2.19 -10.08
C TYR A 51 4.77 -3.42 -10.56
N TYR A 52 3.97 -4.04 -9.70
CA TYR A 52 3.22 -5.26 -10.04
C TYR A 52 2.03 -5.03 -10.97
N LEU A 53 1.47 -3.81 -10.98
CA LEU A 53 0.52 -3.38 -12.01
C LEU A 53 1.16 -3.23 -13.40
N GLY A 54 2.49 -3.16 -13.50
CA GLY A 54 3.18 -2.81 -14.75
C GLY A 54 2.93 -1.36 -15.17
N ASP A 55 2.66 -0.49 -14.21
CA ASP A 55 2.29 0.90 -14.45
C ASP A 55 3.53 1.75 -14.77
N LEU A 56 3.62 2.20 -16.02
CA LEU A 56 4.74 3.00 -16.55
C LEU A 56 4.54 4.52 -16.46
N SER A 57 3.45 4.99 -15.82
CA SER A 57 3.20 6.42 -15.70
C SER A 57 4.26 7.15 -14.87
N ASP A 58 4.56 8.41 -15.22
CA ASP A 58 5.41 9.29 -14.40
C ASP A 58 4.57 9.87 -13.25
N MET A 59 4.48 9.11 -12.15
CA MET A 59 3.77 9.56 -10.95
C MET A 59 4.66 10.52 -10.14
N LYS A 60 4.06 11.61 -9.68
CA LYS A 60 4.69 12.55 -8.73
C LYS A 60 3.79 12.74 -7.53
N PHE A 61 4.40 12.83 -6.35
CA PHE A 61 3.68 13.24 -5.16
C PHE A 61 3.26 14.70 -5.27
N ARG A 62 2.22 15.11 -4.54
CA ARG A 62 1.71 16.50 -4.58
C ARG A 62 2.74 17.50 -4.07
N SER A 63 3.59 17.06 -3.14
CA SER A 63 4.76 17.81 -2.69
C SER A 63 5.84 18.02 -3.76
N GLY A 64 5.74 17.38 -4.93
CA GLY A 64 6.77 17.39 -5.97
C GLY A 64 7.87 16.36 -5.76
N LYS A 65 7.82 15.59 -4.66
CA LYS A 65 8.76 14.49 -4.39
C LYS A 65 8.63 13.40 -5.45
N SER A 66 9.76 12.83 -5.85
CA SER A 66 9.83 11.79 -6.86
C SER A 66 9.26 10.47 -6.33
N PHE A 67 8.37 9.83 -7.10
CA PHE A 67 7.89 8.49 -6.79
C PHE A 67 8.94 7.40 -7.11
N GLU A 68 9.95 7.73 -7.91
CA GLU A 68 10.99 6.79 -8.33
C GLU A 68 12.18 6.71 -7.36
N MET A 69 12.24 7.60 -6.36
CA MET A 69 13.32 7.63 -5.38
C MET A 69 13.53 6.29 -4.64
N ASN A 70 14.74 6.07 -4.14
CA ASN A 70 15.01 4.91 -3.28
C ASN A 70 14.53 5.20 -1.86
N GLY A 71 13.31 4.74 -1.54
CA GLY A 71 12.70 4.90 -0.23
C GLY A 71 13.43 4.25 0.93
N GLN A 72 14.42 3.37 0.70
CA GLN A 72 15.22 2.78 1.77
C GLN A 72 16.40 3.68 2.18
N THR A 73 16.97 4.42 1.22
CA THR A 73 18.17 5.25 1.43
C THR A 73 17.89 6.74 1.40
N ALA A 74 16.67 7.16 1.04
CA ALA A 74 16.25 8.56 1.06
C ALA A 74 16.39 9.16 2.46
N ALA A 75 16.80 10.43 2.52
CA ALA A 75 16.78 11.21 3.75
C ALA A 75 15.33 11.45 4.22
N GLU A 76 15.14 11.73 5.50
CA GLU A 76 13.79 11.89 6.08
C GLU A 76 12.99 13.03 5.41
N ASP A 77 13.65 14.14 5.08
CA ASP A 77 13.04 15.28 4.39
C ASP A 77 12.69 14.99 2.93
N GLU A 78 13.26 13.93 2.34
CA GLU A 78 12.93 13.43 1.00
C GLU A 78 11.74 12.44 1.03
N LEU A 79 11.45 11.80 2.17
CA LEU A 79 10.35 10.82 2.29
C LEU A 79 8.97 11.47 2.08
N PRO A 80 7.98 10.73 1.55
CA PRO A 80 6.66 11.31 1.32
C PRO A 80 5.98 11.67 2.65
N SER A 81 5.24 12.78 2.63
CA SER A 81 4.36 13.12 3.75
C SER A 81 3.18 12.14 3.86
N ARG A 82 2.49 12.12 5.00
CA ARG A 82 1.23 11.36 5.15
C ARG A 82 0.23 11.72 4.04
N ASN A 83 0.08 13.00 3.73
CA ASN A 83 -0.81 13.47 2.67
C ASN A 83 -0.40 12.97 1.28
N ASP A 84 0.91 12.94 0.98
CA ASP A 84 1.40 12.38 -0.28
C ASP A 84 1.05 10.89 -0.41
N ILE A 85 1.19 10.13 0.67
CA ILE A 85 0.77 8.71 0.71
C ILE A 85 -0.74 8.58 0.54
N LEU A 86 -1.56 9.37 1.24
CA LEU A 86 -3.02 9.32 1.11
C LEU A 86 -3.49 9.61 -0.32
N HIS A 87 -2.85 10.56 -1.00
CA HIS A 87 -3.11 10.81 -2.42
C HIS A 87 -2.67 9.64 -3.31
N GLY A 88 -1.54 9.02 -3.00
CA GLY A 88 -1.11 7.81 -3.69
C GLY A 88 -2.06 6.62 -3.47
N ILE A 89 -2.64 6.49 -2.27
CA ILE A 89 -3.66 5.48 -1.97
C ILE A 89 -4.90 5.69 -2.83
N ASP A 90 -5.44 6.91 -2.89
CA ASP A 90 -6.59 7.22 -3.76
C ASP A 90 -6.30 6.87 -5.23
N GLU A 91 -5.14 7.27 -5.74
CA GLU A 91 -4.72 7.01 -7.11
C GLU A 91 -4.59 5.50 -7.41
N TYR A 92 -3.85 4.76 -6.59
CA TYR A 92 -3.62 3.34 -6.82
C TYR A 92 -4.82 2.46 -6.45
N SER A 93 -5.74 2.91 -5.60
CA SER A 93 -6.99 2.20 -5.36
C SER A 93 -7.81 2.10 -6.66
N ARG A 94 -8.00 3.22 -7.36
CA ARG A 94 -8.71 3.31 -8.64
C ARG A 94 -8.00 2.53 -9.76
N ARG A 95 -6.66 2.64 -9.83
CA ARG A 95 -5.87 1.90 -10.82
C ARG A 95 -5.89 0.40 -10.59
N THR A 96 -5.86 -0.02 -9.32
CA THR A 96 -5.95 -1.43 -8.94
C THR A 96 -7.32 -2.01 -9.28
N GLU A 97 -8.40 -1.26 -9.02
CA GLU A 97 -9.75 -1.66 -9.43
C GLU A 97 -9.86 -1.82 -10.94
N THR A 98 -9.39 -0.84 -11.70
CA THR A 98 -9.37 -0.87 -13.18
C THR A 98 -8.57 -2.09 -13.67
N TRP A 99 -7.35 -2.25 -13.16
CA TRP A 99 -6.48 -3.38 -13.49
C TRP A 99 -7.15 -4.71 -13.21
N LEU A 100 -7.73 -4.88 -12.02
CA LEU A 100 -8.45 -6.10 -11.68
C LEU A 100 -9.66 -6.34 -12.58
N SER A 101 -10.35 -5.31 -13.05
CA SER A 101 -11.53 -5.41 -13.92
C SER A 101 -11.20 -5.79 -15.37
N GLU A 102 -10.00 -5.48 -15.83
CA GLU A 102 -9.55 -5.73 -17.21
C GLU A 102 -8.67 -6.99 -17.35
N LEU A 103 -8.12 -7.48 -16.24
CA LEU A 103 -7.14 -8.58 -16.24
C LEU A 103 -7.77 -9.94 -16.56
N ASP A 104 -7.25 -10.63 -17.58
CA ASP A 104 -7.50 -12.06 -17.75
C ASP A 104 -6.72 -12.87 -16.71
N PHE A 105 -7.42 -13.38 -15.72
CA PHE A 105 -6.84 -14.14 -14.61
C PHE A 105 -6.13 -15.43 -15.03
N MET A 106 -6.51 -16.01 -16.16
CA MET A 106 -5.97 -17.27 -16.64
C MET A 106 -4.76 -17.08 -17.57
N SER A 107 -4.48 -15.84 -17.99
CA SER A 107 -3.32 -15.55 -18.83
C SER A 107 -2.00 -15.82 -18.11
N ALA A 108 -0.95 -16.04 -18.88
CA ALA A 108 0.40 -16.26 -18.36
C ALA A 108 0.91 -15.02 -17.59
N ASN A 109 1.72 -15.29 -16.55
CA ASN A 109 2.47 -14.27 -15.82
C ASN A 109 3.96 -14.39 -16.12
N ASP A 110 4.38 -13.81 -17.24
CA ASP A 110 5.78 -13.86 -17.68
C ASP A 110 6.67 -12.79 -17.00
N GLY A 111 6.06 -11.71 -16.49
CA GLY A 111 6.79 -10.59 -15.89
C GLY A 111 7.32 -10.87 -14.48
N PHE A 112 6.61 -11.70 -13.70
CA PHE A 112 6.95 -11.96 -12.29
C PHE A 112 6.89 -13.46 -11.96
N PRO A 113 7.82 -14.29 -12.47
CA PRO A 113 7.71 -15.75 -12.34
C PRO A 113 7.62 -16.26 -10.89
N TRP A 114 8.23 -15.53 -9.94
CA TRP A 114 8.18 -15.86 -8.50
C TRP A 114 6.80 -15.65 -7.88
N ALA A 115 5.91 -14.86 -8.50
CA ALA A 115 4.54 -14.64 -8.06
C ALA A 115 3.58 -15.75 -8.56
N GLY A 116 4.10 -16.72 -9.33
CA GLY A 116 3.33 -17.84 -9.88
C GLY A 116 3.10 -17.73 -11.39
N LYS A 117 2.50 -18.78 -11.97
CA LYS A 117 2.44 -18.96 -13.43
C LYS A 117 1.36 -18.15 -14.15
N THR A 118 0.33 -17.70 -13.43
CA THR A 118 -0.84 -17.01 -14.02
C THR A 118 -1.00 -15.61 -13.44
N LYS A 119 -1.76 -14.75 -14.12
CA LYS A 119 -2.11 -13.42 -13.61
C LYS A 119 -2.93 -13.48 -12.32
N LEU A 120 -3.78 -14.51 -12.13
CA LEU A 120 -4.42 -14.77 -10.84
C LEU A 120 -3.41 -14.99 -9.71
N ALA A 121 -2.32 -15.73 -9.97
CA ALA A 121 -1.29 -15.95 -8.96
C ALA A 121 -0.59 -14.62 -8.58
N LEU A 122 -0.35 -13.75 -9.57
CA LEU A 122 0.16 -12.39 -9.34
C LEU A 122 -0.80 -11.53 -8.49
N VAL A 123 -2.11 -11.57 -8.76
CA VAL A 123 -3.14 -10.90 -7.95
C VAL A 123 -3.08 -11.39 -6.50
N ILE A 124 -3.06 -12.70 -6.27
CA ILE A 124 -2.99 -13.26 -4.92
C ILE A 124 -1.67 -12.87 -4.23
N PHE A 125 -0.55 -12.90 -4.96
CA PHE A 125 0.75 -12.50 -4.46
C PHE A 125 0.74 -11.05 -3.98
N LEU A 126 0.27 -10.12 -4.83
CA LEU A 126 0.24 -8.70 -4.50
C LEU A 126 -0.68 -8.41 -3.30
N LEU A 127 -1.84 -9.09 -3.21
CA LEU A 127 -2.73 -8.95 -2.07
C LEU A 127 -2.04 -9.40 -0.77
N ARG A 128 -1.40 -10.58 -0.77
CA ARG A 128 -0.68 -11.10 0.40
C ARG A 128 0.50 -10.22 0.80
N HIS A 129 1.24 -9.72 -0.18
CA HIS A 129 2.35 -8.80 0.04
C HIS A 129 1.87 -7.49 0.68
N SER A 130 0.76 -6.94 0.19
CA SER A 130 0.15 -5.74 0.76
C SER A 130 -0.30 -5.99 2.21
N LEU A 131 -1.03 -7.08 2.46
CA LEU A 131 -1.49 -7.43 3.81
C LEU A 131 -0.34 -7.66 4.79
N TYR A 132 0.77 -8.25 4.35
CA TYR A 132 1.97 -8.42 5.16
C TYR A 132 2.51 -7.07 5.66
N HIS A 133 2.73 -6.12 4.74
CA HIS A 133 3.24 -4.80 5.11
C HIS A 133 2.21 -3.92 5.84
N LEU A 134 0.91 -4.12 5.61
CA LEU A 134 -0.13 -3.50 6.44
C LEU A 134 -0.12 -4.04 7.88
N GLY A 135 0.20 -5.32 8.06
CA GLY A 135 0.45 -5.90 9.39
C GLY A 135 1.63 -5.22 10.08
N GLU A 136 2.73 -4.99 9.37
CA GLU A 136 3.89 -4.25 9.90
C GLU A 136 3.53 -2.80 10.26
N LEU A 137 2.80 -2.09 9.40
CA LEU A 137 2.28 -0.75 9.69
C LEU A 137 1.37 -0.74 10.93
N SER A 138 0.50 -1.74 11.08
CA SER A 138 -0.36 -1.88 12.26
C SER A 138 0.47 -2.07 13.54
N CYS A 139 1.52 -2.89 13.49
CA CYS A 139 2.45 -3.07 14.61
C CYS A 139 3.15 -1.77 14.99
N LEU A 140 3.62 -0.99 14.01
CA LEU A 140 4.23 0.32 14.26
C LEU A 140 3.22 1.30 14.86
N LEU A 141 1.98 1.32 14.37
CA LEU A 141 0.95 2.18 14.95
C LEU A 141 0.68 1.79 16.40
N ASN A 142 0.57 0.49 16.67
CA ASN A 142 0.40 -0.04 18.01
C ASN A 142 1.56 0.34 18.94
N GLU A 143 2.81 0.28 18.45
CA GLU A 143 3.99 0.75 19.19
C GLU A 143 3.89 2.24 19.51
N SER A 144 3.63 3.09 18.51
CA SER A 144 3.55 4.55 18.69
C SER A 144 2.45 4.99 19.67
N ARG A 145 1.37 4.22 19.76
CA ARG A 145 0.21 4.49 20.62
C ARG A 145 0.24 3.69 21.92
N ASN A 146 1.31 2.98 22.22
CA ASN A 146 1.47 2.15 23.42
C ASN A 146 0.28 1.18 23.63
N GLY A 147 -0.15 0.51 22.56
CA GLY A 147 -1.27 -0.44 22.58
C GLY A 147 -2.66 0.16 22.48
N ASN A 148 -2.81 1.49 22.51
CA ASN A 148 -4.11 2.16 22.45
C ASN A 148 -4.49 2.51 20.99
N VAL A 149 -4.74 1.48 20.19
CA VAL A 149 -5.13 1.60 18.77
C VAL A 149 -6.51 1.01 18.51
N GLU A 150 -7.24 1.60 17.57
CA GLU A 150 -8.47 0.99 17.05
C GLU A 150 -8.13 -0.22 16.15
N ASP A 151 -9.07 -1.17 16.04
CA ASP A 151 -8.99 -2.23 15.04
C ASP A 151 -9.31 -1.66 13.65
N ASN A 152 -8.30 -1.10 13.00
CA ASN A 152 -8.42 -0.49 11.68
C ASN A 152 -8.84 -1.47 10.58
N TYR A 153 -8.64 -2.78 10.78
CA TYR A 153 -9.12 -3.80 9.85
C TYR A 153 -10.65 -3.89 9.86
N VAL A 154 -11.23 -3.98 11.06
CA VAL A 154 -12.69 -4.00 11.26
C VAL A 154 -13.31 -2.65 10.94
N ARG A 155 -12.72 -1.55 11.42
CA ARG A 155 -13.24 -0.18 11.24
C ARG A 155 -13.26 0.27 9.78
N ALA A 156 -12.44 -0.33 8.92
CA ALA A 156 -12.49 -0.10 7.47
C ALA A 156 -13.73 -0.67 6.77
N LEU A 157 -14.55 -1.47 7.47
CA LEU A 157 -15.84 -1.96 6.98
C LEU A 157 -16.98 -0.99 7.31
N GLU A 158 -16.82 -0.17 8.34
CA GLU A 158 -17.82 0.80 8.79
C GLU A 158 -17.91 1.95 7.76
N GLY A 159 -18.99 1.98 6.99
CA GLY A 159 -19.22 2.96 5.91
C GLY A 159 -19.58 2.35 4.55
N ASN A 160 -19.49 1.03 4.39
CA ASN A 160 -19.85 0.29 3.16
C ASN A 160 -20.84 -0.88 3.40
N LEU A 161 -21.54 -0.86 4.54
CA LEU A 161 -22.65 -1.76 4.88
C LEU A 161 -23.96 -0.98 4.93
#